data_AF-A0A495YQG5-F1
#
_entry.id   AF-A0A495YQG5-F1
#
_cell.length_a   1.000
_cell.length_b   1.000
_cell.length_c   1.000
_cell.angle_alpha   90.00
_cell.angle_beta   90.00
_cell.angle_gamma   90.00
#
_symmetry.space_group_name_H-M   'P 1'
#
loop_
_entity.id
_entity.type
_entity.pdbx_description
1 polymer ?
#
loop_
_entity_poly.entity_id
_entity_poly.type
_entity_poly.pdbx_seq_one_letter_code
_entity_poly.pdbx_strand_id
1 'polypeptide(L)'
;MPSIVAGPATVPPSPVAAETRMVHDVATLQPSDYRSADGASWVIATITPAADSGAIVTGTTYFDTAKQQTVEVPDARRRYANRGTWQVVASSSPSVPATGRYDWLTLAWLPLNRRPLPQTPEHLYSPFIHGGTIVYRWNPAAQGGEQFGNVRMIFPAWRQQVADVLRATAADDAQAAAAAPASALDRVKQDGNPMAAVLDFGTALREEPADRIAARLPALLRASDLHEVSAIVFQCVAESRETDRPRFVETISDSIFSIDDSARLLAIAYGAFAAGRVKPRPFSDVAQTARVNDVFTALKQRTSALHVPVAEGSPWYEFFTAYRLGAAVSANAR
;
A
#
# COMPACT_ATOMS: atom_id res chain seq x y z
N MET A 1 -2.77 -13.46 -19.32
CA MET A 1 -2.81 -13.03 -17.91
C MET A 1 -4.02 -12.12 -17.76
N PRO A 2 -4.89 -12.31 -16.75
CA PRO A 2 -5.93 -11.33 -16.47
C PRO A 2 -5.23 -10.00 -16.16
N SER A 3 -5.57 -8.97 -16.93
CA SER A 3 -5.06 -7.62 -16.72
C SER A 3 -5.84 -7.05 -15.55
N ILE A 4 -5.21 -6.88 -14.38
CA ILE A 4 -5.76 -6.01 -13.33
C ILE A 4 -5.47 -4.59 -13.79
N VAL A 5 -6.26 -4.16 -14.77
CA VAL A 5 -6.63 -2.77 -14.88
C VAL A 5 -7.52 -2.53 -13.66
N ALA A 6 -7.46 -1.35 -13.03
CA ALA A 6 -8.65 -0.82 -12.38
C ALA A 6 -9.82 -1.08 -13.35
N GLY A 7 -10.71 -2.01 -13.00
CA GLY A 7 -11.80 -2.39 -13.87
C GLY A 7 -12.59 -1.14 -14.25
N PRO A 8 -13.46 -1.20 -15.27
CA PRO A 8 -14.45 -0.12 -15.42
C PRO A 8 -15.09 0.14 -14.06
N ALA A 9 -15.35 1.40 -13.70
CA ALA A 9 -15.88 1.84 -12.41
C ALA A 9 -17.03 0.97 -11.84
N THR A 10 -17.73 0.28 -12.73
CA THR A 10 -18.83 -0.65 -12.49
C THR A 10 -18.42 -2.00 -11.89
N VAL A 11 -17.14 -2.35 -11.84
CA VAL A 11 -16.65 -3.61 -11.26
C VAL A 11 -16.00 -3.31 -9.91
N PRO A 12 -16.43 -3.96 -8.81
CA PRO A 12 -15.80 -3.77 -7.51
C PRO A 12 -14.31 -4.13 -7.61
N PRO A 13 -13.41 -3.34 -6.98
CA PRO A 13 -11.99 -3.64 -7.00
C PRO A 13 -11.74 -5.01 -6.37
N SER A 14 -10.70 -5.70 -6.81
CA SER A 14 -10.31 -6.96 -6.21
C SER A 14 -10.08 -6.78 -4.69
N PRO A 15 -10.44 -7.78 -3.87
CA PRO A 15 -10.23 -7.72 -2.42
C PRO A 15 -8.73 -7.65 -2.05
N VAL A 16 -7.83 -7.99 -2.99
CA VAL A 16 -6.39 -7.88 -2.83
C VAL A 16 -5.86 -6.50 -3.23
N ALA A 17 -6.50 -5.83 -4.18
CA ALA A 17 -6.00 -4.57 -4.74
C ALA A 17 -5.95 -3.43 -3.69
N ALA A 18 -7.03 -3.24 -2.93
CA ALA A 18 -7.10 -2.22 -1.89
C ALA A 18 -6.06 -2.45 -0.78
N GLU A 19 -5.99 -3.70 -0.29
CA GLU A 19 -5.05 -4.07 0.77
C GLU A 19 -3.60 -3.95 0.30
N THR A 20 -3.30 -4.38 -0.94
CA THR A 20 -1.99 -4.20 -1.56
C THR A 20 -1.56 -2.75 -1.60
N ARG A 21 -2.49 -1.86 -1.95
CA ARG A 21 -2.25 -0.41 -1.99
C ARG A 21 -1.96 0.15 -0.60
N MET A 22 -2.75 -0.20 0.41
CA MET A 22 -2.55 0.26 1.79
C MET A 22 -1.25 -0.28 2.39
N VAL A 23 -0.95 -1.58 2.23
CA VAL A 23 0.29 -2.19 2.72
C VAL A 23 1.52 -1.50 2.14
N HIS A 24 1.56 -1.31 0.82
CA HIS A 24 2.65 -0.60 0.16
C HIS A 24 2.82 0.82 0.71
N ASP A 25 1.72 1.57 0.76
CA ASP A 25 1.76 2.99 1.10
C ASP A 25 2.14 3.22 2.57
N VAL A 26 1.66 2.40 3.48
CA VAL A 26 2.00 2.44 4.91
C VAL A 26 3.45 1.98 5.13
N ALA A 27 3.86 0.87 4.52
CA ALA A 27 5.21 0.33 4.72
C ALA A 27 6.32 1.22 4.16
N THR A 28 5.99 2.06 3.17
CA THR A 28 6.92 3.04 2.55
C THR A 28 6.67 4.48 3.01
N LEU A 29 5.75 4.71 3.96
CA LEU A 29 5.45 6.04 4.49
C LEU A 29 6.68 6.61 5.21
N GLN A 30 7.08 7.81 4.84
CA GLN A 30 8.10 8.58 5.55
C GLN A 30 7.45 9.84 6.15
N PRO A 31 7.51 10.06 7.48
CA PRO A 31 6.93 11.26 8.08
C PRO A 31 7.49 12.56 7.51
N SER A 32 8.74 12.57 7.06
CA SER A 32 9.39 13.70 6.41
C SER A 32 8.68 14.18 5.14
N ASP A 33 7.97 13.30 4.43
CA ASP A 33 7.23 13.66 3.21
C ASP A 33 6.03 14.58 3.51
N TYR A 34 5.60 14.62 4.77
CA TYR A 34 4.41 15.31 5.27
C TYR A 34 4.74 16.44 6.25
N ARG A 35 5.84 16.32 6.98
CA ARG A 35 6.34 17.34 7.93
C ARG A 35 7.22 18.37 7.21
N SER A 36 6.63 19.10 6.26
CA SER A 36 7.38 20.05 5.45
C SER A 36 7.73 21.34 6.20
N ALA A 37 8.93 21.88 5.93
CA ALA A 37 9.39 23.17 6.43
C ALA A 37 8.67 24.37 5.79
N ASP A 38 8.00 24.18 4.65
CA ASP A 38 7.26 25.25 3.95
C ASP A 38 5.84 25.49 4.50
N GLY A 39 5.48 24.83 5.62
CA GLY A 39 4.22 25.05 6.31
C GLY A 39 2.99 24.39 5.65
N ALA A 40 3.16 23.63 4.57
CA ALA A 40 2.06 22.87 3.98
C ALA A 40 1.49 21.86 4.99
N SER A 41 0.17 21.85 5.16
CA SER A 41 -0.49 20.98 6.13
C SER A 41 -0.58 19.55 5.61
N TRP A 42 -0.33 18.55 6.47
CA TRP A 42 -0.72 17.19 6.17
C TRP A 42 -2.19 16.99 6.57
N VAL A 43 -2.87 16.11 5.85
CA VAL A 43 -4.29 15.82 6.03
C VAL A 43 -4.51 14.32 5.90
N ILE A 44 -5.26 13.75 6.84
CA ILE A 44 -5.86 12.44 6.72
C ILE A 44 -7.33 12.65 6.37
N ALA A 45 -7.78 12.07 5.26
CA ALA A 45 -9.15 12.20 4.80
C ALA A 45 -9.75 10.87 4.36
N THR A 46 -11.06 10.74 4.53
CA THR A 46 -11.85 9.68 3.88
C THR A 46 -12.31 10.18 2.52
N ILE A 47 -12.02 9.41 1.47
CA ILE A 47 -12.44 9.67 0.09
C ILE A 47 -13.71 8.87 -0.20
N THR A 48 -14.74 9.57 -0.68
CA THR A 48 -16.00 8.98 -1.12
C THR A 48 -16.20 9.31 -2.61
N PRO A 49 -15.95 8.36 -3.51
CA PRO A 49 -16.15 8.58 -4.94
C PRO A 49 -17.61 8.79 -5.28
N ALA A 50 -17.86 9.60 -6.30
CA ALA A 50 -19.16 9.62 -6.98
C ALA A 50 -19.36 8.33 -7.78
N ALA A 51 -20.62 8.00 -8.09
CA ALA A 51 -20.96 6.78 -8.82
C ALA A 51 -20.35 6.71 -10.24
N ASP A 52 -20.04 7.86 -10.84
CA ASP A 52 -19.40 7.98 -12.15
C ASP A 52 -17.88 8.16 -12.07
N SER A 53 -17.26 8.09 -10.88
CA SER A 53 -15.81 8.12 -10.77
C SER A 53 -15.19 6.88 -11.42
N GLY A 54 -14.18 7.08 -12.27
CA GLY A 54 -13.60 6.06 -13.14
C GLY A 54 -14.34 5.86 -14.47
N ALA A 55 -15.46 6.56 -14.71
CA ALA A 55 -16.16 6.50 -15.99
C ALA A 55 -15.33 7.14 -17.11
N ILE A 56 -15.39 6.55 -18.30
CA ILE A 56 -14.73 7.09 -19.49
C ILE A 56 -15.47 8.36 -19.94
N VAL A 57 -14.72 9.43 -20.12
CA VAL A 57 -15.22 10.68 -20.69
C VAL A 57 -14.87 10.73 -22.17
N THR A 58 -15.89 10.94 -23.01
CA THR A 58 -15.76 11.08 -24.46
C THR A 58 -16.36 12.42 -24.91
N GLY A 59 -15.66 13.15 -25.78
CA GLY A 59 -16.12 14.44 -26.30
C GLY A 59 -15.02 15.51 -26.23
N THR A 60 -15.36 16.73 -26.66
CA THR A 60 -14.46 17.89 -26.62
C THR A 60 -14.60 18.72 -25.34
N THR A 61 -15.65 18.49 -24.56
CA THR A 61 -15.92 19.20 -23.30
C THR A 61 -16.45 18.24 -22.24
N TYR A 62 -16.25 18.59 -20.97
CA TYR A 62 -16.87 17.90 -19.83
C TYR A 62 -17.29 18.93 -18.77
N PHE A 63 -18.38 18.65 -18.05
CA PHE A 63 -18.81 19.49 -16.94
C PHE A 63 -18.01 19.13 -15.70
N ASP A 64 -17.20 20.03 -15.16
CA ASP A 64 -16.46 19.91 -13.90
C ASP A 64 -17.40 20.25 -12.73
N THR A 65 -17.72 19.27 -11.89
CA THR A 65 -18.65 19.40 -10.76
C THR A 65 -18.06 20.09 -9.54
N ALA A 66 -16.73 20.08 -9.41
CA ALA A 66 -16.06 20.79 -8.33
C ALA A 66 -16.04 22.30 -8.61
N LYS A 67 -15.84 22.68 -9.89
CA LYS A 67 -15.85 24.08 -10.34
C LYS A 67 -17.22 24.56 -10.81
N GLN A 68 -18.19 23.66 -10.97
CA GLN A 68 -19.54 23.92 -11.50
C GLN A 68 -19.53 24.61 -12.89
N GLN A 69 -18.66 24.16 -13.79
CA GLN A 69 -18.51 24.77 -15.12
C GLN A 69 -18.14 23.72 -16.18
N THR A 70 -18.49 23.99 -17.43
CA THR A 70 -18.02 23.20 -18.57
C THR A 70 -16.59 23.61 -18.94
N VAL A 71 -15.70 22.64 -19.04
CA VAL A 71 -14.30 22.85 -19.45
C VAL A 71 -13.96 21.97 -20.65
N GLU A 72 -12.93 22.34 -21.39
CA GLU A 72 -12.44 21.53 -22.51
C GLU A 72 -11.84 20.22 -22.00
N VAL A 73 -12.05 19.14 -22.77
CA VAL A 73 -11.32 17.88 -22.58
C VAL A 73 -9.94 18.10 -23.21
N PRO A 74 -8.85 18.09 -22.41
CA PRO A 74 -7.53 18.34 -22.97
C PRO A 74 -7.18 17.15 -23.87
N ASP A 75 -6.95 17.37 -25.17
CA ASP A 75 -6.69 16.35 -26.19
C ASP A 75 -7.82 15.32 -26.48
N ALA A 76 -7.73 14.65 -27.65
CA ALA A 76 -8.71 13.67 -28.10
C ALA A 76 -8.51 12.27 -27.48
N ARG A 77 -7.65 12.12 -26.46
CA ARG A 77 -7.34 10.80 -25.88
C ARG A 77 -8.41 10.42 -24.88
N ARG A 78 -8.58 9.11 -24.70
CA ARG A 78 -9.49 8.58 -23.69
C ARG A 78 -9.05 9.08 -22.31
N ARG A 79 -10.01 9.57 -21.53
CA ARG A 79 -9.83 10.02 -20.16
C ARG A 79 -10.87 9.36 -19.27
N TYR A 80 -10.57 9.26 -17.99
CA TYR A 80 -11.55 8.90 -16.98
C TYR A 80 -11.70 10.03 -15.98
N ALA A 81 -12.91 10.21 -15.47
CA ALA A 81 -13.18 11.22 -14.46
C ALA A 81 -12.81 10.69 -13.07
N ASN A 82 -12.16 11.50 -12.24
CA ASN A 82 -12.03 11.25 -10.81
C ASN A 82 -12.91 12.25 -10.12
N ARG A 83 -13.99 11.79 -9.49
CA ARG A 83 -15.02 12.68 -8.94
C ARG A 83 -15.50 12.16 -7.60
N GLY A 84 -15.82 13.07 -6.69
CA GLY A 84 -16.38 12.69 -5.40
C GLY A 84 -16.19 13.76 -4.33
N THR A 85 -16.21 13.31 -3.09
CA THR A 85 -16.00 14.14 -1.90
C THR A 85 -14.89 13.59 -1.02
N TRP A 86 -14.34 14.46 -0.21
CA TRP A 86 -13.40 14.11 0.84
C TRP A 86 -13.84 14.73 2.16
N GLN A 87 -13.58 14.03 3.26
CA GLN A 87 -13.87 14.48 4.62
C GLN A 87 -12.63 14.32 5.48
N VAL A 88 -12.20 15.39 6.15
CA VAL A 88 -11.06 15.37 7.06
C VAL A 88 -11.36 14.49 8.26
N VAL A 89 -10.38 13.66 8.60
CA VAL A 89 -10.31 12.88 9.81
C VAL A 89 -9.34 13.53 10.80
N ALA A 90 -8.17 13.96 10.31
CA ALA A 90 -7.16 14.67 11.08
C ALA A 90 -6.33 15.58 10.15
N SER A 91 -5.77 16.65 10.69
CA SER A 91 -4.85 17.54 9.96
C SER A 91 -3.85 18.18 10.92
N SER A 92 -2.75 18.70 10.38
CA SER A 92 -1.82 19.54 11.15
C SER A 92 -2.28 20.99 11.33
N SER A 93 -3.33 21.42 10.64
CA SER A 93 -3.81 22.80 10.67
C SER A 93 -5.34 22.86 10.69
N PRO A 94 -5.93 23.75 11.52
CA PRO A 94 -7.37 24.02 11.51
C PRO A 94 -7.82 24.80 10.27
N SER A 95 -6.90 25.33 9.45
CA SER A 95 -7.24 26.04 8.20
C SER A 95 -7.67 25.11 7.07
N VAL A 96 -7.48 23.80 7.22
CA VAL A 96 -7.95 22.81 6.24
C VAL A 96 -9.47 22.69 6.35
N PRO A 97 -10.23 22.86 5.24
CA PRO A 97 -11.68 22.68 5.28
C PRO A 97 -12.07 21.29 5.78
N ALA A 98 -13.13 21.18 6.58
CA ALA A 98 -13.58 19.88 7.12
C ALA A 98 -14.02 18.88 6.03
N THR A 99 -14.47 19.40 4.88
CA THR A 99 -14.90 18.62 3.72
C THR A 99 -14.60 19.38 2.44
N GLY A 100 -14.50 18.66 1.32
CA GLY A 100 -14.48 19.26 0.00
C GLY A 100 -14.95 18.31 -1.10
N ARG A 101 -14.99 18.84 -2.32
CA ARG A 101 -15.30 18.11 -3.55
C ARG A 101 -14.05 18.03 -4.40
N TYR A 102 -13.94 16.96 -5.19
CA TYR A 102 -12.89 16.84 -6.18
C TYR A 102 -13.45 16.42 -7.52
N ASP A 103 -12.84 16.95 -8.58
CA ASP A 103 -13.15 16.63 -9.96
C ASP A 103 -11.92 16.91 -10.82
N TRP A 104 -11.46 15.91 -11.57
CA TRP A 104 -10.51 16.11 -12.64
C TRP A 104 -10.52 14.93 -13.61
N LEU A 105 -9.99 15.15 -14.81
CA LEU A 105 -9.76 14.08 -15.77
C LEU A 105 -8.34 13.55 -15.67
N THR A 106 -8.19 12.24 -15.53
CA THR A 106 -6.91 11.57 -15.72
C THR A 106 -6.88 10.91 -17.10
N LEU A 107 -5.74 11.01 -17.77
CA LEU A 107 -5.50 10.26 -19.00
C LEU A 107 -5.73 8.78 -18.76
N ALA A 108 -6.63 8.17 -19.53
CA ALA A 108 -6.73 6.73 -19.55
C ALA A 108 -5.42 6.20 -20.11
N TRP A 109 -4.79 5.28 -19.38
CA TRP A 109 -3.53 4.68 -19.81
C TRP A 109 -3.72 4.06 -21.19
N LEU A 110 -3.14 4.70 -22.21
CA LEU A 110 -3.25 4.23 -23.59
C LEU A 110 -2.54 2.87 -23.68
N PRO A 111 -3.18 1.85 -24.27
CA PRO A 111 -2.52 0.56 -24.53
C PRO A 111 -1.39 0.64 -25.58
N LEU A 112 -1.05 1.85 -26.05
CA LEU A 112 -0.16 2.07 -27.19
C LEU A 112 1.34 1.88 -26.89
N ASN A 113 1.82 2.05 -25.64
CA ASN A 113 3.28 2.14 -25.43
C ASN A 113 3.93 1.13 -24.48
N ARG A 114 3.22 0.39 -23.61
CA ARG A 114 3.81 -0.72 -22.84
C ARG A 114 2.76 -1.79 -22.51
N ARG A 115 2.89 -2.95 -23.15
CA ARG A 115 2.29 -4.19 -22.67
C ARG A 115 3.41 -5.06 -22.07
N PRO A 116 3.18 -5.66 -20.90
CA PRO A 116 2.01 -5.51 -20.03
C PRO A 116 1.93 -4.12 -19.36
N LEU A 117 0.71 -3.71 -18.98
CA LEU A 117 0.49 -2.51 -18.17
C LEU A 117 1.29 -2.61 -16.86
N PRO A 118 1.80 -1.49 -16.30
CA PRO A 118 2.34 -1.46 -14.95
C PRO A 118 1.35 -2.08 -13.97
N GLN A 119 1.86 -2.92 -13.06
CA GLN A 119 1.08 -3.59 -12.03
C GLN A 119 1.51 -3.09 -10.65
N THR A 120 1.85 -1.80 -10.54
CA THR A 120 2.20 -1.23 -9.24
C THR A 120 0.95 -1.00 -8.40
N PRO A 121 1.07 -0.85 -7.07
CA PRO A 121 -0.08 -0.69 -6.20
C PRO A 121 -1.02 0.46 -6.62
N GLU A 122 -0.47 1.59 -7.10
CA GLU A 122 -1.22 2.74 -7.65
C GLU A 122 -2.12 2.34 -8.83
N HIS A 123 -1.65 1.40 -9.67
CA HIS A 123 -2.39 0.95 -10.85
C HIS A 123 -3.46 -0.07 -10.51
N LEU A 124 -3.27 -0.82 -9.41
CA LEU A 124 -4.24 -1.80 -8.94
C LEU A 124 -5.44 -1.12 -8.27
N TYR A 125 -5.20 -0.01 -7.56
CA TYR A 125 -6.24 0.65 -6.79
C TYR A 125 -6.03 2.17 -6.69
N SER A 126 -7.06 2.93 -7.09
CA SER A 126 -7.13 4.38 -6.88
C SER A 126 -8.18 4.71 -5.82
N PRO A 127 -7.83 5.42 -4.72
CA PRO A 127 -8.81 5.85 -3.72
C PRO A 127 -9.82 6.85 -4.29
N PHE A 128 -9.50 7.54 -5.39
CA PHE A 128 -10.41 8.50 -6.01
C PHE A 128 -11.48 7.86 -6.89
N ILE A 129 -11.28 6.60 -7.28
CA ILE A 129 -12.26 5.78 -8.03
C ILE A 129 -13.03 4.86 -7.08
N HIS A 130 -12.34 4.25 -6.10
CA HIS A 130 -12.91 3.19 -5.27
C HIS A 130 -13.09 3.56 -3.79
N GLY A 131 -12.59 4.73 -3.38
CA GLY A 131 -12.69 5.22 -2.01
C GLY A 131 -11.58 4.70 -1.12
N GLY A 132 -11.55 5.17 0.12
CA GLY A 132 -10.58 4.75 1.12
C GLY A 132 -10.17 5.88 2.06
N THR A 133 -9.22 5.59 2.94
CA THR A 133 -8.62 6.60 3.81
C THR A 133 -7.23 6.93 3.28
N ILE A 134 -6.95 8.20 3.06
CA ILE A 134 -5.65 8.67 2.56
C ILE A 134 -5.00 9.62 3.56
N VAL A 135 -3.67 9.64 3.57
CA VAL A 135 -2.85 10.74 4.07
C VAL A 135 -2.20 11.44 2.89
N TYR A 136 -2.19 12.76 2.94
CA TYR A 136 -1.74 13.56 1.83
C TYR A 136 -1.28 14.95 2.28
N ARG A 137 -0.59 15.66 1.39
CA ARG A 137 -0.07 17.00 1.65
C ARG A 137 -0.96 18.02 0.97
N TRP A 138 -1.63 18.85 1.76
CA TRP A 138 -2.64 19.79 1.28
C TRP A 138 -1.99 20.95 0.53
N ASN A 139 -2.37 21.11 -0.74
CA ASN A 139 -1.97 22.24 -1.57
C ASN A 139 -3.22 22.97 -2.09
N PRO A 140 -3.75 23.96 -1.35
CA PRO A 140 -4.99 24.65 -1.72
C PRO A 140 -4.85 25.52 -2.98
N ALA A 141 -3.62 25.83 -3.41
CA ALA A 141 -3.37 26.62 -4.61
C ALA A 141 -3.36 25.76 -5.90
N ALA A 142 -3.20 24.45 -5.78
CA ALA A 142 -3.19 23.53 -6.92
C ALA A 142 -4.61 23.15 -7.37
N GLN A 143 -4.74 22.72 -8.63
CA GLN A 143 -6.02 22.32 -9.22
C GLN A 143 -6.11 20.82 -9.44
N GLY A 144 -7.34 20.29 -9.49
CA GLY A 144 -7.60 18.89 -9.81
C GLY A 144 -6.93 17.93 -8.81
N GLY A 145 -6.30 16.86 -9.30
CA GLY A 145 -5.61 15.88 -8.46
C GLY A 145 -4.39 16.43 -7.71
N GLU A 146 -3.77 17.51 -8.20
CA GLU A 146 -2.55 18.08 -7.60
C GLU A 146 -2.78 18.72 -6.23
N GLN A 147 -4.03 19.08 -5.90
CA GLN A 147 -4.39 19.60 -4.57
C GLN A 147 -4.11 18.60 -3.44
N PHE A 148 -4.05 17.31 -3.78
CA PHE A 148 -3.78 16.23 -2.83
C PHE A 148 -2.28 15.94 -2.65
N GLY A 149 -1.36 16.54 -3.43
CA GLY A 149 0.08 16.30 -3.23
C GLY A 149 0.48 14.81 -3.17
N ASN A 150 1.40 14.45 -2.27
CA ASN A 150 1.87 13.07 -2.09
C ASN A 150 0.81 12.19 -1.40
N VAL A 151 -0.01 11.48 -2.17
CA VAL A 151 -1.11 10.66 -1.67
C VAL A 151 -0.65 9.25 -1.29
N ARG A 152 -0.93 8.86 -0.05
CA ARG A 152 -0.76 7.50 0.46
C ARG A 152 -2.05 7.00 1.06
N MET A 153 -2.47 5.78 0.73
CA MET A 153 -3.56 5.11 1.41
C MET A 153 -3.08 4.54 2.74
N ILE A 154 -3.91 4.67 3.77
CA ILE A 154 -3.65 4.10 5.09
C ILE A 154 -4.81 3.17 5.48
N PHE A 155 -4.52 2.22 6.36
CA PHE A 155 -5.57 1.39 6.95
C PHE A 155 -6.56 2.30 7.71
N PRO A 156 -7.88 2.16 7.50
CA PRO A 156 -8.86 2.96 8.22
C PRO A 156 -8.73 2.85 9.75
N ALA A 157 -8.30 1.69 10.24
CA ALA A 157 -8.04 1.46 11.66
C ALA A 157 -6.83 2.25 12.20
N TRP A 158 -5.93 2.71 11.33
CA TRP A 158 -4.68 3.39 11.69
C TRP A 158 -4.74 4.92 11.60
N ARG A 159 -5.94 5.49 11.42
CA ARG A 159 -6.13 6.95 11.30
C ARG A 159 -5.46 7.73 12.43
N GLN A 160 -5.68 7.30 13.67
CA GLN A 160 -5.13 7.97 14.84
C GLN A 160 -3.62 7.72 14.95
N GLN A 161 -3.20 6.47 14.75
CA GLN A 161 -1.82 6.00 14.81
C GLN A 161 -0.91 6.78 13.85
N VAL A 162 -1.36 6.96 12.60
CA VAL A 162 -0.67 7.77 11.59
C VAL A 162 -0.68 9.24 11.98
N ALA A 163 -1.81 9.77 12.45
CA ALA A 163 -1.87 11.17 12.89
C ALA A 163 -0.93 11.46 14.07
N ASP A 164 -0.82 10.55 15.05
CA ASP A 164 0.07 10.66 16.20
C ASP A 164 1.53 10.72 15.76
N VAL A 165 1.93 9.80 14.87
CA VAL A 165 3.26 9.80 14.25
C VAL A 165 3.50 11.12 13.51
N LEU A 166 2.56 11.60 12.70
CA LEU A 166 2.77 12.85 11.94
C LEU A 166 2.75 14.12 12.80
N ARG A 167 2.11 14.08 13.98
CA ARG A 167 2.14 15.17 14.97
C ARG A 167 3.45 15.21 15.76
N ALA A 168 4.09 14.07 16.01
CA ALA A 168 5.39 14.03 16.66
C ALA A 168 6.39 14.88 15.86
N THR A 169 7.14 15.75 16.54
CA THR A 169 8.13 16.58 15.86
C THR A 169 9.41 15.81 15.61
N ALA A 170 10.23 16.27 14.65
CA ALA A 170 11.56 15.67 14.45
C ALA A 170 12.46 15.81 15.70
N ALA A 171 12.23 16.84 16.53
CA ALA A 171 12.92 17.01 17.80
C ALA A 171 12.42 16.00 18.85
N ASP A 172 11.12 15.68 18.87
CA ASP A 172 10.57 14.63 19.74
C ASP A 172 11.10 13.25 19.34
N ASP A 173 11.19 12.97 18.03
CA ASP A 173 11.76 11.72 17.52
C ASP A 173 13.24 11.58 17.90
N ALA A 174 14.02 12.66 17.75
CA ALA A 174 15.43 12.68 18.12
C ALA A 174 15.65 12.61 19.65
N GLN A 175 14.80 13.28 20.42
CA GLN A 175 14.85 13.25 21.89
C GLN A 175 14.42 11.89 22.43
N ALA A 176 13.41 11.25 21.84
CA ALA A 176 12.99 9.89 22.16
C ALA A 176 14.10 8.88 21.82
N ALA A 177 14.73 9.01 20.65
CA ALA A 177 15.86 8.17 20.26
C ALA A 177 17.10 8.38 21.15
N ALA A 178 17.36 9.60 21.60
CA ALA A 178 18.48 9.91 22.50
C ALA A 178 18.22 9.52 23.96
N ALA A 179 16.95 9.56 24.41
CA ALA A 179 16.54 9.19 25.76
C ALA A 179 16.31 7.67 25.93
N ALA A 180 16.05 6.94 24.83
CA ALA A 180 15.87 5.49 24.84
C ALA A 180 17.21 4.78 24.59
N PRO A 181 17.75 4.00 25.54
CA PRO A 181 18.92 3.15 25.28
C PRO A 181 18.62 1.95 24.38
N ALA A 182 17.38 1.80 23.92
CA ALA A 182 16.88 0.66 23.14
C ALA A 182 17.08 0.90 21.63
N SER A 183 17.60 -0.11 20.92
CA SER A 183 17.77 -0.01 19.46
C SER A 183 16.42 0.06 18.74
N ALA A 184 16.41 0.44 17.46
CA ALA A 184 15.16 0.55 16.69
C ALA A 184 14.35 -0.75 16.72
N LEU A 185 15.01 -1.92 16.61
CA LEU A 185 14.36 -3.23 16.71
C LEU A 185 13.74 -3.50 18.08
N ASP A 186 14.34 -3.00 19.16
CA ASP A 186 13.82 -3.18 20.51
C ASP A 186 12.58 -2.30 20.76
N ARG A 187 12.49 -1.13 20.10
CA ARG A 187 11.34 -0.21 20.21
C ARG A 187 10.09 -0.68 19.46
N VAL A 188 10.23 -1.52 18.43
CA VAL A 188 9.09 -2.07 17.64
C VAL A 188 7.95 -2.60 18.52
N LYS A 189 8.25 -3.16 19.70
CA LYS A 189 7.24 -3.73 20.62
C LYS A 189 6.87 -2.84 21.82
N GLN A 190 7.48 -1.67 21.97
CA GLN A 190 7.35 -0.84 23.18
C GLN A 190 6.22 0.17 23.08
N ASP A 191 6.02 0.79 21.91
CA ASP A 191 5.20 2.01 21.81
C ASP A 191 3.69 1.74 21.69
N GLY A 192 3.27 0.50 21.43
CA GLY A 192 1.86 0.11 21.25
C GLY A 192 1.16 0.72 20.03
N ASN A 193 1.81 1.66 19.33
CA ASN A 193 1.36 2.23 18.08
C ASN A 193 1.95 1.43 16.89
N PRO A 194 1.12 0.69 16.11
CA PRO A 194 1.62 -0.14 15.02
C PRO A 194 2.26 0.65 13.88
N MET A 195 1.89 1.92 13.66
CA MET A 195 2.57 2.77 12.66
C MET A 195 3.99 3.14 13.12
N ALA A 196 4.18 3.44 14.41
CA ALA A 196 5.50 3.69 14.98
C ALA A 196 6.38 2.42 14.88
N ALA A 197 5.81 1.26 15.21
CA ALA A 197 6.46 -0.04 15.08
C ALA A 197 6.96 -0.31 13.65
N VAL A 198 6.17 0.02 12.63
CA VAL A 198 6.56 -0.11 11.21
C VAL A 198 7.70 0.84 10.83
N LEU A 199 7.74 2.06 11.37
CA LEU A 199 8.84 3.00 11.13
C LEU A 199 10.14 2.56 11.82
N ASP A 200 10.04 2.12 13.07
CA ASP A 200 11.17 1.58 13.83
C ASP A 200 11.72 0.31 13.18
N PHE A 201 10.85 -0.60 12.71
CA PHE A 201 11.30 -1.79 12.00
C PHE A 201 11.98 -1.44 10.67
N GLY A 202 11.44 -0.47 9.92
CA GLY A 202 12.09 0.06 8.72
C GLY A 202 13.48 0.65 9.01
N THR A 203 13.65 1.30 10.16
CA THR A 203 14.96 1.80 10.63
C THR A 203 15.89 0.65 11.04
N ALA A 204 15.39 -0.35 11.76
CA ALA A 204 16.14 -1.54 12.12
C ALA A 204 16.69 -2.27 10.90
N LEU A 205 15.92 -2.42 9.82
CA LEU A 205 16.38 -3.01 8.56
C LEU A 205 17.56 -2.27 7.92
N ARG A 206 17.71 -0.97 8.18
CA ARG A 206 18.82 -0.15 7.67
C ARG A 206 20.04 -0.12 8.59
N GLU A 207 19.86 -0.33 9.88
CA GLU A 207 20.90 -0.07 10.89
C GLU A 207 21.40 -1.34 11.57
N GLU A 208 20.57 -2.37 11.70
CA GLU A 208 20.88 -3.55 12.51
C GLU A 208 21.39 -4.75 11.69
N PRO A 209 22.11 -5.70 12.32
CA PRO A 209 22.55 -6.93 11.67
C PRO A 209 21.36 -7.82 11.28
N ALA A 210 21.43 -8.41 10.08
CA ALA A 210 20.37 -9.28 9.55
C ALA A 210 20.04 -10.46 10.49
N ASP A 211 21.04 -11.07 11.13
CA ASP A 211 20.81 -12.19 12.05
C ASP A 211 20.01 -11.81 13.28
N ARG A 212 20.19 -10.58 13.81
CA ARG A 212 19.42 -10.10 14.96
C ARG A 212 17.96 -9.89 14.56
N ILE A 213 17.71 -9.32 13.38
CA ILE A 213 16.37 -9.10 12.85
C ILE A 213 15.69 -10.45 12.58
N ALA A 214 16.39 -11.38 11.91
CA ALA A 214 15.88 -12.72 11.62
C ALA A 214 15.51 -13.47 12.90
N ALA A 215 16.33 -13.41 13.96
CA ALA A 215 16.03 -14.04 15.24
C ALA A 215 14.76 -13.47 15.91
N ARG A 216 14.41 -12.20 15.66
CA ARG A 216 13.20 -11.55 16.23
C ARG A 216 11.97 -11.70 15.34
N LEU A 217 12.16 -11.93 14.04
CA LEU A 217 11.09 -11.93 13.05
C LEU A 217 9.93 -12.90 13.37
N PRO A 218 10.15 -14.15 13.84
CA PRO A 218 9.04 -15.04 14.22
C PRO A 218 8.14 -14.46 15.31
N ALA A 219 8.70 -13.66 16.22
CA ALA A 219 7.94 -13.01 17.28
C ALA A 219 7.25 -11.72 16.79
N LEU A 220 7.79 -11.06 15.77
CA LEU A 220 7.18 -9.88 15.13
C LEU A 220 6.01 -10.26 14.23
N LEU A 221 6.09 -11.40 13.53
CA LEU A 221 4.98 -11.95 12.75
C LEU A 221 3.77 -12.34 13.62
N ARG A 222 3.93 -12.37 14.94
CA ARG A 222 2.89 -12.61 15.95
C ARG A 222 2.34 -11.32 16.59
N ALA A 223 2.63 -10.14 16.02
CA ALA A 223 2.05 -8.87 16.47
C ALA A 223 0.51 -8.94 16.53
N SER A 224 -0.10 -8.23 17.48
CA SER A 224 -1.56 -8.24 17.65
C SER A 224 -2.28 -7.62 16.45
N ASP A 225 -1.68 -6.60 15.84
CA ASP A 225 -2.21 -5.95 14.66
C ASP A 225 -1.76 -6.69 13.39
N LEU A 226 -2.74 -7.14 12.58
CA LEU A 226 -2.46 -7.88 11.35
C LEU A 226 -1.91 -7.00 10.23
N HIS A 227 -2.25 -5.72 10.20
CA HIS A 227 -1.72 -4.78 9.22
C HIS A 227 -0.25 -4.47 9.50
N GLU A 228 0.17 -4.48 10.77
CA GLU A 228 1.58 -4.38 11.16
C GLU A 228 2.38 -5.57 10.60
N VAL A 229 1.83 -6.79 10.72
CA VAL A 229 2.44 -7.99 10.13
C VAL A 229 2.61 -7.85 8.62
N SER A 230 1.57 -7.37 7.91
CA SER A 230 1.64 -7.15 6.46
C SER A 230 2.74 -6.15 6.08
N ALA A 231 2.85 -5.04 6.82
CA ALA A 231 3.87 -4.01 6.58
C ALA A 231 5.30 -4.50 6.89
N ILE A 232 5.49 -5.24 7.99
CA ILE A 232 6.78 -5.86 8.35
C ILE A 232 7.24 -6.84 7.26
N VAL A 233 6.34 -7.71 6.79
CA VAL A 233 6.64 -8.65 5.70
C VAL A 233 6.99 -7.91 4.42
N PHE A 234 6.25 -6.85 4.07
CA PHE A 234 6.59 -6.01 2.92
C PHE A 234 8.00 -5.45 3.05
N GLN A 235 8.36 -4.85 4.19
CA GLN A 235 9.66 -4.21 4.38
C GLN A 235 10.80 -5.25 4.33
N CYS A 236 10.62 -6.44 4.90
CA CYS A 236 11.58 -7.54 4.77
C CYS A 236 11.83 -7.93 3.31
N VAL A 237 10.77 -7.98 2.50
CA VAL A 237 10.83 -8.55 1.14
C VAL A 237 11.19 -7.48 0.08
N ALA A 238 10.82 -6.22 0.27
CA ALA A 238 11.03 -5.14 -0.72
C ALA A 238 12.02 -4.04 -0.29
N GLU A 239 12.02 -3.64 0.98
CA GLU A 239 12.75 -2.44 1.46
C GLU A 239 14.07 -2.76 2.16
N SER A 240 14.27 -4.01 2.59
CA SER A 240 15.52 -4.44 3.21
C SER A 240 16.68 -4.46 2.21
N ARG A 241 17.91 -4.48 2.74
CA ARG A 241 19.13 -4.59 1.93
C ARG A 241 19.08 -5.87 1.09
N GLU A 242 19.49 -5.77 -0.17
CA GLU A 242 19.36 -6.88 -1.14
C GLU A 242 20.05 -8.18 -0.68
N THR A 243 21.20 -8.04 0.00
CA THR A 243 21.98 -9.13 0.60
C THR A 243 21.25 -9.84 1.74
N ASP A 244 20.38 -9.13 2.45
CA ASP A 244 19.74 -9.61 3.69
C ASP A 244 18.37 -10.24 3.39
N ARG A 245 17.74 -9.85 2.27
CA ARG A 245 16.44 -10.38 1.81
C ARG A 245 16.33 -11.91 1.81
N PRO A 246 17.32 -12.71 1.35
CA PRO A 246 17.16 -14.17 1.31
C PRO A 246 16.93 -14.73 2.71
N ARG A 247 17.68 -14.20 3.69
CA ARG A 247 17.60 -14.61 5.08
C ARG A 247 16.24 -14.29 5.70
N PHE A 248 15.69 -13.12 5.41
CA PHE A 248 14.35 -12.75 5.90
C PHE A 248 13.25 -13.58 5.26
N VAL A 249 13.33 -13.85 3.95
CA VAL A 249 12.37 -14.69 3.23
C VAL A 249 12.36 -16.12 3.75
N GLU A 250 13.55 -16.69 3.99
CA GLU A 250 13.71 -18.01 4.64
C GLU A 250 13.02 -18.02 6.00
N THR A 251 13.35 -17.05 6.87
CA THR A 251 12.79 -16.95 8.22
C THR A 251 11.26 -16.78 8.22
N ILE A 252 10.71 -16.00 7.28
CA ILE A 252 9.26 -15.84 7.10
C ILE A 252 8.62 -17.17 6.68
N SER A 253 9.22 -17.86 5.70
CA SER A 253 8.74 -19.13 5.17
C SER A 253 8.72 -20.22 6.25
N ASP A 254 9.76 -20.30 7.07
CA ASP A 254 9.81 -21.23 8.21
C ASP A 254 8.77 -20.87 9.27
N SER A 255 8.61 -19.57 9.57
CA SER A 255 7.65 -19.10 10.56
C SER A 255 6.20 -19.43 10.18
N ILE A 256 5.86 -19.39 8.88
CA ILE A 256 4.51 -19.72 8.35
C ILE A 256 4.05 -21.09 8.85
N PHE A 257 4.92 -22.10 8.86
CA PHE A 257 4.54 -23.46 9.27
C PHE A 257 4.14 -23.57 10.75
N SER A 258 4.53 -22.60 11.58
CA SER A 258 4.18 -22.52 13.01
C SER A 258 2.97 -21.65 13.32
N ILE A 259 2.28 -21.11 12.31
CA ILE A 259 1.11 -20.23 12.46
C ILE A 259 -0.15 -21.02 12.10
N ASP A 260 -1.07 -21.17 13.06
CA ASP A 260 -2.39 -21.80 12.85
C ASP A 260 -3.50 -20.78 12.53
N ASP A 261 -3.24 -19.49 12.77
CA ASP A 261 -4.19 -18.40 12.54
C ASP A 261 -4.28 -18.04 11.04
N SER A 262 -5.41 -18.33 10.42
CA SER A 262 -5.64 -18.05 9.00
C SER A 262 -5.60 -16.57 8.64
N ALA A 263 -6.02 -15.67 9.55
CA ALA A 263 -6.02 -14.23 9.30
C ALA A 263 -4.58 -13.69 9.27
N ARG A 264 -3.70 -14.25 10.09
CA ARG A 264 -2.27 -13.94 10.11
C ARG A 264 -1.52 -14.48 8.90
N LEU A 265 -1.84 -15.69 8.45
CA LEU A 265 -1.33 -16.19 7.17
C LEU A 265 -1.73 -15.27 6.01
N LEU A 266 -2.96 -14.76 6.03
CA LEU A 266 -3.45 -13.82 5.03
C LEU A 266 -2.71 -12.47 5.10
N ALA A 267 -2.42 -11.94 6.29
CA ALA A 267 -1.59 -10.74 6.45
C ALA A 267 -0.19 -10.91 5.83
N ILE A 268 0.46 -12.05 6.08
CA ILE A 268 1.75 -12.37 5.45
C ILE A 268 1.62 -12.41 3.92
N ALA A 269 0.52 -12.98 3.39
CA ALA A 269 0.25 -13.01 1.96
C ALA A 269 0.11 -11.60 1.37
N TYR A 270 -0.61 -10.69 2.03
CA TYR A 270 -0.74 -9.30 1.57
C TYR A 270 0.60 -8.57 1.55
N GLY A 271 1.42 -8.72 2.60
CA GLY A 271 2.78 -8.18 2.66
C GLY A 271 3.67 -8.64 1.51
N ALA A 272 3.75 -9.97 1.32
CA ALA A 272 4.57 -10.57 0.27
C ALA A 272 4.07 -10.21 -1.14
N PHE A 273 2.75 -10.18 -1.34
CA PHE A 273 2.17 -9.80 -2.61
C PHE A 273 2.46 -8.35 -2.96
N ALA A 274 2.25 -7.42 -2.02
CA ALA A 274 2.54 -6.00 -2.22
C ALA A 274 4.02 -5.77 -2.54
N ALA A 275 4.93 -6.49 -1.87
CA ALA A 275 6.37 -6.45 -2.17
C ALA A 275 6.70 -6.91 -3.60
N GLY A 276 5.90 -7.82 -4.18
CA GLY A 276 6.00 -8.24 -5.58
C GLY A 276 5.52 -7.21 -6.61
N ARG A 277 4.89 -6.10 -6.16
CA ARG A 277 4.29 -5.08 -7.04
C ARG A 277 5.05 -3.76 -7.07
N VAL A 278 6.09 -3.58 -6.24
CA VAL A 278 6.84 -2.31 -6.13
C VAL A 278 7.43 -1.85 -7.46
N LYS A 279 7.93 -2.79 -8.29
CA LYS A 279 8.50 -2.46 -9.61
C LYS A 279 7.56 -2.91 -10.74
N PRO A 280 7.23 -2.02 -11.70
CA PRO A 280 6.41 -2.41 -12.85
C PRO A 280 7.19 -3.39 -13.75
N ARG A 281 6.51 -4.39 -14.30
CA ARG A 281 7.09 -5.23 -15.37
C ARG A 281 7.43 -4.37 -16.60
N PRO A 282 8.53 -4.64 -17.32
CA PRO A 282 9.49 -5.74 -17.15
C PRO A 282 10.61 -5.48 -16.15
N PHE A 283 10.58 -4.38 -15.39
CA PHE A 283 11.61 -4.02 -14.41
C PHE A 283 11.51 -4.81 -13.10
N SER A 284 10.63 -5.82 -13.04
CA SER A 284 10.54 -6.75 -11.92
C SER A 284 11.74 -7.69 -11.93
N ASP A 285 12.50 -7.67 -10.85
CA ASP A 285 13.64 -8.54 -10.63
C ASP A 285 13.20 -10.03 -10.53
N VAL A 286 13.92 -10.91 -11.23
CA VAL A 286 13.69 -12.37 -11.20
C VAL A 286 13.90 -12.89 -9.78
N ALA A 287 14.90 -12.38 -9.05
CA ALA A 287 15.13 -12.77 -7.67
C ALA A 287 13.98 -12.31 -6.76
N GLN A 288 13.48 -11.09 -6.92
CA GLN A 288 12.26 -10.63 -6.23
C GLN A 288 11.06 -11.55 -6.50
N THR A 289 10.86 -11.96 -7.76
CA THR A 289 9.76 -12.85 -8.13
C THR A 289 9.91 -14.24 -7.48
N ALA A 290 11.12 -14.77 -7.43
CA ALA A 290 11.41 -16.04 -6.76
C ALA A 290 11.11 -15.96 -5.26
N ARG A 291 11.61 -14.92 -4.57
CA ARG A 291 11.38 -14.68 -3.14
C ARG A 291 9.90 -14.62 -2.78
N VAL A 292 9.10 -13.90 -3.57
CA VAL A 292 7.64 -13.85 -3.38
C VAL A 292 7.04 -15.24 -3.56
N ASN A 293 7.44 -15.98 -4.60
CA ASN A 293 6.96 -17.34 -4.81
C ASN A 293 7.36 -18.33 -3.70
N ASP A 294 8.51 -18.17 -3.06
CA ASP A 294 8.93 -19.01 -1.94
C ASP A 294 7.98 -18.84 -0.75
N VAL A 295 7.68 -17.58 -0.38
CA VAL A 295 6.68 -17.28 0.66
C VAL A 295 5.31 -17.85 0.30
N PHE A 296 4.86 -17.67 -0.95
CA PHE A 296 3.57 -18.20 -1.40
C PHE A 296 3.53 -19.73 -1.47
N THR A 297 4.67 -20.40 -1.67
CA THR A 297 4.78 -21.86 -1.62
C THR A 297 4.55 -22.36 -0.19
N ALA A 298 5.20 -21.74 0.80
CA ALA A 298 4.99 -22.03 2.22
C ALA A 298 3.53 -21.75 2.64
N LEU A 299 2.97 -20.60 2.24
CA LEU A 299 1.57 -20.25 2.50
C LEU A 299 0.60 -21.27 1.91
N LYS A 300 0.82 -21.72 0.67
CA LYS A 300 -0.04 -22.70 0.01
C LYS A 300 -0.03 -24.05 0.71
N GLN A 301 1.14 -24.52 1.12
CA GLN A 301 1.27 -25.76 1.89
C GLN A 301 0.56 -25.64 3.24
N ARG A 302 0.78 -24.52 3.95
CA ARG A 302 0.21 -24.32 5.29
C ARG A 302 -1.29 -24.15 5.28
N THR A 303 -1.82 -23.31 4.38
CA THR A 303 -3.27 -23.11 4.22
C THR A 303 -3.98 -24.41 3.83
N SER A 304 -3.34 -25.25 2.99
CA SER A 304 -3.85 -26.59 2.67
C SER A 304 -3.90 -27.50 3.89
N ALA A 305 -2.84 -27.54 4.70
CA ALA A 305 -2.79 -28.35 5.93
C ALA A 305 -3.85 -27.93 6.96
N LEU A 306 -4.18 -26.64 7.02
CA LEU A 306 -5.21 -26.08 7.88
C LEU A 306 -6.62 -26.14 7.27
N HIS A 307 -6.79 -26.69 6.06
CA HIS A 307 -8.05 -26.77 5.33
C HIS A 307 -8.72 -25.39 5.14
N VAL A 308 -7.93 -24.33 4.92
CA VAL A 308 -8.44 -22.99 4.65
C VAL A 308 -9.15 -22.97 3.29
N PRO A 309 -10.42 -22.54 3.19
CA PRO A 309 -11.16 -22.53 1.94
C PRO A 309 -10.54 -21.59 0.89
N VAL A 310 -10.40 -22.08 -0.34
CA VAL A 310 -9.94 -21.32 -1.52
C VAL A 310 -11.10 -21.19 -2.51
N ALA A 311 -12.11 -20.39 -2.15
CA ALA A 311 -13.31 -20.17 -2.96
C ALA A 311 -13.16 -18.96 -3.89
N GLU A 312 -13.85 -18.97 -5.03
CA GLU A 312 -13.91 -17.81 -5.92
C GLU A 312 -14.39 -16.55 -5.16
N GLY A 313 -13.76 -15.40 -5.43
CA GLY A 313 -13.99 -14.16 -4.69
C GLY A 313 -13.19 -14.02 -3.39
N SER A 314 -12.50 -15.06 -2.92
CA SER A 314 -11.58 -14.98 -1.79
C SER A 314 -10.19 -14.45 -2.18
N PRO A 315 -9.44 -13.81 -1.26
CA PRO A 315 -8.05 -13.45 -1.49
C PRO A 315 -7.16 -14.65 -1.86
N TRP A 316 -7.37 -15.80 -1.21
CA TRP A 316 -6.60 -17.02 -1.48
C TRP A 316 -6.79 -17.54 -2.91
N TYR A 317 -8.02 -17.48 -3.43
CA TYR A 317 -8.27 -17.83 -4.83
C TYR A 317 -7.56 -16.89 -5.78
N GLU A 318 -7.56 -15.58 -5.49
CA GLU A 318 -6.84 -14.62 -6.30
C GLU A 318 -5.33 -14.91 -6.30
N PHE A 319 -4.72 -15.11 -5.13
CA PHE A 319 -3.30 -15.43 -4.99
C PHE A 319 -2.90 -16.73 -5.70
N PHE A 320 -3.58 -17.84 -5.42
CA PHE A 320 -3.15 -19.16 -5.88
C PHE A 320 -3.63 -19.51 -7.29
N THR A 321 -4.77 -18.98 -7.73
CA THR A 321 -5.39 -19.33 -9.01
C THR A 321 -5.23 -18.23 -10.04
N ALA A 322 -5.62 -16.99 -9.71
CA ALA A 322 -5.56 -15.88 -10.67
C ALA A 322 -4.12 -15.43 -10.94
N TYR A 323 -3.32 -15.29 -9.88
CA TYR A 323 -1.90 -14.93 -9.97
C TYR A 323 -0.96 -16.12 -10.08
N ARG A 324 -1.45 -17.34 -9.79
CA ARG A 324 -0.67 -18.59 -9.84
C ARG A 324 0.58 -18.57 -8.95
N LEU A 325 0.50 -17.91 -7.80
CA LEU A 325 1.62 -17.82 -6.86
C LEU A 325 1.81 -19.15 -6.12
N GLY A 326 3.06 -19.50 -5.84
CA GLY A 326 3.41 -20.77 -5.21
C GLY A 326 3.11 -22.00 -6.07
N ALA A 327 2.96 -21.82 -7.39
CA ALA A 327 2.93 -22.92 -8.34
C ALA A 327 4.36 -23.32 -8.74
N ALA A 328 4.61 -24.62 -8.91
CA ALA A 328 5.86 -25.09 -9.49
C ALA A 328 6.02 -24.48 -10.90
N VAL A 329 7.21 -23.95 -11.21
CA VAL A 329 7.53 -23.48 -12.55
C VAL A 329 7.48 -24.69 -13.48
N SER A 330 6.44 -24.81 -14.32
CA SER A 330 6.40 -25.85 -15.36
C SER A 330 7.62 -25.69 -16.25
N ALA A 331 8.46 -26.71 -16.33
CA ALA A 331 9.72 -26.75 -17.07
C ALA A 331 9.59 -26.62 -18.62
N ASN A 332 8.42 -26.23 -19.14
CA ASN A 332 8.11 -26.17 -20.57
C ASN A 332 8.12 -24.74 -21.15
N ALA A 333 8.87 -23.81 -20.55
CA ALA A 333 9.15 -22.52 -21.14
C ALA A 333 10.64 -22.19 -21.00
N ARG A 334 11.46 -22.88 -21.79
CA ARG A 334 12.75 -22.38 -22.26
C ARG A 334 12.60 -21.98 -23.72
#